data_AF-A0A7C3Q702-F1
#
_entry.id   AF-A0A7C3Q702-F1
#
_cell.length_a   1.000
_cell.length_b   1.000
_cell.length_c   1.000
_cell.angle_alpha   90.00
_cell.angle_beta   90.00
_cell.angle_gamma   90.00
#
_symmetry.space_group_name_H-M   'P 1'
#
loop_
_entity.id
_entity.type
_entity.pdbx_description
1 polymer ?
#
loop_
_entity_poly.entity_id
_entity_poly.type
_entity_poly.pdbx_seq_one_letter_code
_entity_poly.pdbx_strand_id
1 'polypeptide(L)'
;MKLIYPLNVKNEFVFNSSARDFTVEEIPLYEFTGEGEHLVLQVRKKDMTTWEMLDAISNHVGIRRRDMGYAGLKDKHAMTIQYISVMAIHEEKLKAFEHEKIKILSMTRHNNKIRVGHLKGNRFKIRLKKVLGVQKDKLDSVLKWIKTNGVPNYFGNQRFGNDGDNWVDGKKLIEGTLKMRDKKTREFLMGSYQSYLFNNWLSKRMELNLLLEKFSEAETEQVMELPEG
;
A
#
# COMPACT_ATOMS: atom_id res chain seq x y z
N MET A 1 9.18 -16.19 -8.77
CA MET A 1 8.12 -16.82 -7.94
C MET A 1 6.84 -16.91 -8.76
N LYS A 2 6.19 -18.07 -8.80
CA LYS A 2 4.92 -18.27 -9.53
C LYS A 2 3.76 -18.13 -8.54
N LEU A 3 3.10 -16.99 -8.55
CA LEU A 3 1.95 -16.72 -7.68
C LEU A 3 0.70 -17.43 -8.22
N ILE A 4 -0.06 -18.07 -7.33
CA ILE A 4 -1.29 -18.79 -7.68
C ILE A 4 -2.50 -17.95 -7.27
N TYR A 5 -3.40 -17.73 -8.22
CA TYR A 5 -4.65 -17.02 -8.00
C TYR A 5 -5.83 -17.97 -8.21
N PRO A 6 -6.92 -17.81 -7.44
CA PRO A 6 -8.07 -18.71 -7.50
C PRO A 6 -8.88 -18.58 -8.80
N LEU A 7 -8.77 -17.44 -9.49
CA LEU A 7 -9.43 -17.18 -10.76
C LEU A 7 -8.43 -17.22 -11.91
N ASN A 8 -8.65 -18.12 -12.86
CA ASN A 8 -7.89 -18.15 -14.11
C ASN A 8 -8.61 -17.37 -15.24
N VAL A 9 -9.03 -16.15 -14.94
CA VAL A 9 -9.71 -15.27 -15.91
C VAL A 9 -8.75 -14.17 -16.33
N LYS A 10 -8.30 -14.22 -17.59
CA LYS A 10 -7.54 -13.12 -18.18
C LYS A 10 -8.48 -12.01 -18.63
N ASN A 11 -8.31 -10.84 -18.05
CA ASN A 11 -9.02 -9.62 -18.42
C ASN A 11 -8.04 -8.62 -19.04
N GLU A 12 -8.39 -8.07 -20.19
CA GLU A 12 -7.61 -7.02 -20.84
C GLU A 12 -8.26 -5.68 -20.51
N PHE A 13 -7.45 -4.80 -19.93
CA PHE A 13 -7.82 -3.45 -19.58
C PHE A 13 -6.60 -2.55 -19.70
N VAL A 14 -6.84 -1.26 -19.81
CA VAL A 14 -5.81 -0.24 -19.73
C VAL A 14 -5.93 0.47 -18.39
N PHE A 15 -4.88 0.40 -17.58
CA PHE A 15 -4.73 1.18 -16.37
C PHE A 15 -3.53 2.10 -16.50
N ASN A 16 -3.75 3.40 -16.29
CA ASN A 16 -2.69 4.40 -16.24
C ASN A 16 -2.63 4.94 -14.82
N SER A 17 -1.49 4.78 -14.15
CA SER A 17 -1.27 5.41 -12.85
C SER A 17 -1.19 6.92 -13.06
N SER A 18 -2.30 7.62 -12.80
CA SER A 18 -2.43 9.07 -12.95
C SER A 18 -3.48 9.61 -11.99
N ALA A 19 -3.41 10.90 -11.67
CA ALA A 19 -4.39 11.54 -10.81
C ALA A 19 -5.86 11.46 -11.29
N ARG A 20 -6.10 11.16 -12.58
CA ARG A 20 -7.45 10.99 -13.13
C ARG A 20 -8.02 9.59 -12.91
N ASP A 21 -7.16 8.59 -12.90
CA ASP A 21 -7.56 7.18 -12.95
C ASP A 21 -7.22 6.42 -11.66
N PHE A 22 -6.40 7.00 -10.78
CA PHE A 22 -5.97 6.37 -9.55
C PHE A 22 -6.08 7.36 -8.39
N THR A 23 -7.02 7.08 -7.48
CA THR A 23 -7.20 7.86 -6.25
C THR A 23 -6.98 6.98 -5.02
N VAL A 24 -6.20 7.48 -4.07
CA VAL A 24 -5.91 6.82 -2.80
C VAL A 24 -6.31 7.75 -1.67
N GLU A 25 -7.28 7.34 -0.87
CA GLU A 25 -7.73 8.08 0.30
C GLU A 25 -7.34 7.35 1.57
N GLU A 26 -6.57 8.00 2.43
CA GLU A 26 -6.18 7.46 3.73
C GLU A 26 -7.39 7.37 4.67
N ILE A 27 -7.52 6.25 5.36
CA ILE A 27 -8.49 6.07 6.44
C ILE A 27 -7.70 6.21 7.76
N PRO A 28 -7.96 7.23 8.58
CA PRO A 28 -7.21 7.43 9.81
C PRO A 28 -7.46 6.28 10.78
N LEU A 29 -6.52 6.03 11.68
CA LEU A 29 -6.65 4.95 12.67
C LEU A 29 -7.79 5.20 13.67
N TYR A 30 -8.05 6.47 13.97
CA TYR A 30 -9.07 6.96 14.90
C TYR A 30 -9.52 8.36 14.45
N GLU A 31 -10.64 8.84 15.00
CA GLU A 31 -11.09 10.22 14.79
C GLU A 31 -10.21 11.22 15.54
N PHE A 32 -10.09 12.44 14.99
CA PHE A 32 -9.28 13.49 15.61
C PHE A 32 -10.09 14.21 16.70
N THR A 33 -9.41 14.51 17.81
CA THR A 33 -10.03 14.95 19.06
C THR A 33 -10.70 16.33 18.99
N GLY A 34 -10.36 17.17 18.01
CA GLY A 34 -10.90 18.54 17.90
C GLY A 34 -10.24 19.55 18.85
N GLU A 35 -9.38 19.07 19.76
CA GLU A 35 -8.55 19.84 20.68
C GLU A 35 -7.10 19.34 20.67
N GLY A 36 -6.21 20.09 21.32
CA GLY A 36 -4.79 19.76 21.46
C GLY A 36 -3.84 20.72 20.75
N GLU A 37 -2.55 20.45 20.91
CA GLU A 37 -1.45 21.29 20.42
C GLU A 37 -1.05 21.01 18.96
N HIS A 38 -1.50 19.87 18.41
CA HIS A 38 -1.30 19.53 17.02
C HIS A 38 -2.50 19.93 16.18
N LEU A 39 -2.24 20.28 14.92
CA LEU A 39 -3.25 20.51 13.90
C LEU A 39 -3.06 19.48 12.80
N VAL A 40 -4.06 18.62 12.65
CA VAL A 40 -4.14 17.62 11.60
C VAL A 40 -4.78 18.23 10.36
N LEU A 41 -4.11 18.12 9.23
CA LEU A 41 -4.58 18.59 7.93
C LEU A 41 -4.96 17.39 7.10
N GLN A 42 -6.19 17.36 6.59
CA GLN A 42 -6.56 16.47 5.50
C GLN A 42 -6.09 17.11 4.19
N VAL A 43 -5.09 16.53 3.53
CA VAL A 43 -4.45 17.13 2.37
C VAL A 43 -4.64 16.26 1.14
N ARG A 44 -5.17 16.88 0.09
CA ARG A 44 -5.22 16.31 -1.26
C ARG A 44 -4.02 16.78 -2.06
N LYS A 45 -3.22 15.85 -2.59
CA LYS A 45 -2.15 16.12 -3.55
C LYS A 45 -2.38 15.39 -4.88
N LYS A 46 -1.88 15.94 -5.99
CA LYS A 46 -1.86 15.30 -7.32
C LYS A 46 -0.46 15.26 -7.91
N ASP A 47 -0.09 14.15 -8.55
CA ASP A 47 1.13 13.98 -9.35
C ASP A 47 2.43 14.41 -8.63
N MET A 48 2.50 14.15 -7.33
CA MET A 48 3.65 14.46 -6.47
C MET A 48 3.75 13.46 -5.31
N THR A 49 4.97 13.24 -4.83
CA THR A 49 5.28 12.41 -3.66
C THR A 49 4.79 13.07 -2.37
N THR A 50 4.64 12.27 -1.31
CA THR A 50 4.39 12.81 0.03
C THR A 50 5.52 13.74 0.49
N TRP A 51 6.77 13.48 0.11
CA TRP A 51 7.90 14.32 0.47
C TRP A 51 7.84 15.71 -0.16
N GLU A 52 7.61 15.79 -1.48
CA GLU A 52 7.43 17.07 -2.19
C GLU A 52 6.28 17.88 -1.58
N MET A 53 5.18 17.22 -1.17
CA MET A 53 4.05 17.89 -0.52
C MET A 53 4.43 18.44 0.86
N LEU A 54 5.14 17.65 1.68
CA LEU A 54 5.60 18.10 2.99
C LEU A 54 6.58 19.27 2.86
N ASP A 55 7.51 19.20 1.91
CA ASP A 55 8.50 20.27 1.67
C ASP A 55 7.80 21.58 1.26
N ALA A 56 6.80 21.52 0.37
CA ALA A 56 6.02 22.69 -0.03
C ALA A 56 5.28 23.34 1.14
N ILE A 57 4.61 22.54 1.97
CA ILE A 57 3.88 23.04 3.15
C ILE A 57 4.84 23.57 4.21
N SER A 58 5.95 22.87 4.48
CA SER A 58 6.92 23.28 5.49
C SER A 58 7.60 24.60 5.12
N ASN A 59 7.92 24.80 3.84
CA ASN A 59 8.53 26.03 3.35
C ASN A 59 7.60 27.22 3.49
N HIS A 60 6.31 27.06 3.18
CA HIS A 60 5.31 28.11 3.36
C HIS A 60 5.14 28.51 4.83
N VAL A 61 5.08 27.53 5.73
CA VAL A 61 4.89 27.78 7.16
C VAL A 61 6.16 28.31 7.83
N GLY A 62 7.34 27.95 7.31
CA GLY A 62 8.65 28.28 7.85
C GLY A 62 9.13 27.31 8.94
N ILE A 63 8.86 26.01 8.78
CA ILE A 63 9.26 24.95 9.72
C ILE A 63 10.10 23.87 9.04
N ARG A 64 10.75 23.01 9.82
CA ARG A 64 11.49 21.87 9.26
C ARG A 64 10.52 20.73 9.01
N ARG A 65 10.73 19.97 7.94
CA ARG A 65 9.92 18.77 7.63
C ARG A 65 9.80 17.79 8.79
N ARG A 66 10.86 17.62 9.59
CA ARG A 66 10.86 16.73 10.77
C ARG A 66 9.83 17.13 11.83
N ASP A 67 9.39 18.39 11.84
CA ASP A 67 8.40 18.91 12.77
C ASP A 67 6.98 18.52 12.32
N MET A 68 6.80 18.13 11.06
CA MET A 68 5.57 17.56 10.51
C MET A 68 5.46 16.06 10.76
N GLY A 69 4.23 15.56 10.89
CA GLY A 69 3.89 14.15 11.05
C GLY A 69 3.06 13.63 9.89
N TYR A 70 3.15 12.33 9.60
CA TYR A 70 2.39 11.65 8.55
C TYR A 70 2.32 10.14 8.86
N ALA A 71 1.27 9.47 8.38
CA ALA A 71 1.03 8.06 8.70
C ALA A 71 1.69 7.06 7.73
N GLY A 72 1.89 7.49 6.47
CA GLY A 72 2.60 6.72 5.46
C GLY A 72 2.86 7.54 4.21
N LEU A 73 3.74 7.05 3.35
CA LEU A 73 3.96 7.62 2.03
C LEU A 73 2.81 7.20 1.10
N LYS A 74 2.52 8.03 0.11
CA LYS A 74 1.50 7.79 -0.92
C LYS A 74 2.09 7.94 -2.31
N ASP A 75 1.46 7.28 -3.28
CA ASP A 75 1.89 7.25 -4.67
C ASP A 75 2.12 8.64 -5.26
N LYS A 76 3.17 8.77 -6.08
CA LYS A 76 3.45 9.99 -6.84
C LYS A 76 2.42 10.20 -7.94
N HIS A 77 2.20 9.17 -8.76
CA HIS A 77 1.35 9.22 -9.95
C HIS A 77 -0.12 8.92 -9.64
N ALA A 78 -0.69 9.69 -8.72
CA ALA A 78 -2.05 9.48 -8.22
C ALA A 78 -2.65 10.78 -7.70
N MET A 79 -3.96 10.79 -7.49
CA MET A 79 -4.63 11.74 -6.61
C MET A 79 -4.65 11.10 -5.22
N THR A 80 -4.08 11.75 -4.22
CA THR A 80 -4.02 11.13 -2.89
C THR A 80 -4.54 12.09 -1.84
N ILE A 81 -5.41 11.59 -0.96
CA ILE A 81 -5.90 12.28 0.22
C ILE A 81 -5.25 11.60 1.41
N GLN A 82 -4.47 12.35 2.20
CA GLN A 82 -3.77 11.83 3.36
C GLN A 82 -3.78 12.84 4.50
N TYR A 83 -3.52 12.36 5.72
CA TYR A 83 -3.43 13.21 6.89
C TYR A 83 -1.97 13.51 7.22
N ILE A 84 -1.71 14.78 7.51
CA ILE A 84 -0.44 15.23 8.07
C ILE A 84 -0.72 16.04 9.34
N SER A 85 0.24 16.16 10.22
CA SER A 85 0.09 16.98 11.42
C SER A 85 1.21 18.00 11.55
N VAL A 86 0.89 19.20 11.98
CA VAL A 86 1.84 20.24 12.40
C VAL A 86 1.46 20.76 13.79
N MET A 87 2.18 21.75 14.33
CA MET A 87 1.73 22.46 15.54
C MET A 87 0.60 23.44 15.21
N ALA A 88 -0.40 23.53 16.09
CA ALA A 88 -1.59 24.35 15.89
C ALA A 88 -1.31 25.87 15.82
N ILE A 89 -0.17 26.32 16.34
CA ILE A 89 0.30 27.71 16.20
C ILE A 89 0.47 28.16 14.73
N HIS A 90 0.50 27.23 13.79
CA HIS A 90 0.67 27.50 12.35
C HIS A 90 -0.64 27.58 11.57
N GLU A 91 -1.80 27.46 12.24
CA GLU A 91 -3.12 27.42 11.59
C GLU A 91 -3.36 28.62 10.66
N GLU A 92 -3.07 29.85 11.12
CA GLU A 92 -3.29 31.06 10.31
C GLU A 92 -2.43 31.10 9.05
N LYS A 93 -1.17 30.66 9.13
CA LYS A 93 -0.31 30.54 7.95
C LYS A 93 -0.84 29.51 6.96
N LEU A 94 -1.39 28.41 7.46
CA LEU A 94 -1.95 27.33 6.63
C LEU A 94 -3.27 27.73 5.96
N LYS A 95 -4.08 28.61 6.58
CA LYS A 95 -5.28 29.18 5.93
C LYS A 95 -4.93 29.95 4.66
N ALA A 96 -3.77 30.60 4.63
CA ALA A 96 -3.24 31.31 3.47
C ALA A 96 -2.41 30.44 2.51
N PHE A 97 -2.37 29.11 2.70
CA PHE A 97 -1.59 28.23 1.84
C PHE A 97 -2.28 27.99 0.50
N GLU A 98 -1.61 28.39 -0.59
CA GLU A 98 -2.06 28.14 -1.96
C GLU A 98 -1.00 27.36 -2.75
N HIS A 99 -1.44 26.38 -3.53
CA HIS A 99 -0.57 25.58 -4.37
C HIS A 99 -1.33 24.92 -5.51
N GLU A 100 -0.74 24.84 -6.69
CA GLU A 100 -1.41 24.29 -7.89
C GLU A 100 -1.78 22.80 -7.76
N LYS A 101 -0.96 22.04 -7.01
CA LYS A 101 -1.07 20.58 -6.87
C LYS A 101 -1.53 20.09 -5.49
N ILE A 102 -1.68 20.99 -4.51
CA ILE A 102 -2.00 20.64 -3.13
C ILE A 102 -3.24 21.42 -2.71
N LYS A 103 -4.18 20.75 -2.04
CA LYS A 103 -5.32 21.41 -1.41
C LYS A 103 -5.49 20.88 0.00
N ILE A 104 -5.51 21.79 0.97
CA ILE A 104 -5.95 21.48 2.34
C ILE A 104 -7.48 21.41 2.29
N LEU A 105 -8.04 20.24 2.63
CA LEU A 105 -9.48 19.98 2.60
C LEU A 105 -10.14 20.32 3.93
N SER A 106 -9.45 20.04 5.04
CA SER A 106 -9.90 20.33 6.39
C SER A 106 -8.71 20.42 7.34
N MET A 107 -8.96 21.05 8.49
CA MET A 107 -8.00 21.18 9.59
C MET A 107 -8.73 20.85 10.89
N THR A 108 -8.19 19.93 11.67
CA THR A 108 -8.78 19.50 12.95
C THR A 108 -7.68 19.42 13.99
N ARG A 109 -7.90 19.97 15.18
CA ARG A 109 -6.92 19.85 16.26
C ARG A 109 -6.82 18.42 16.78
N HIS A 110 -5.64 18.07 17.28
CA HIS A 110 -5.39 16.78 17.87
C HIS A 110 -4.35 16.83 18.99
N ASN A 111 -4.41 15.87 19.91
CA ASN A 111 -3.55 15.78 21.09
C ASN A 111 -2.14 15.28 20.79
N ASN A 112 -1.90 14.66 19.64
CA ASN A 112 -0.57 14.15 19.29
C ASN A 112 -0.24 14.31 17.80
N LYS A 113 1.05 14.31 17.53
CA LYS A 113 1.61 14.21 16.18
C LYS A 113 1.18 12.89 15.52
N ILE A 114 0.87 12.94 14.23
CA ILE A 114 0.68 11.74 13.40
C ILE A 114 2.04 11.08 13.16
N ARG A 115 2.13 9.77 13.39
CA ARG A 115 3.33 8.96 13.17
C ARG A 115 3.06 7.83 12.19
N VAL A 116 4.13 7.26 11.65
CA VAL A 116 4.05 6.09 10.78
C VAL A 116 3.24 4.98 11.45
N GLY A 117 2.24 4.45 10.75
CA GLY A 117 1.31 3.45 11.29
C GLY A 117 0.02 4.01 11.88
N HIS A 118 -0.14 5.33 12.00
CA HIS A 118 -1.41 5.97 12.44
C HIS A 118 -2.48 6.00 11.34
N LEU A 119 -2.62 4.92 10.56
CA LEU A 119 -3.70 4.73 9.59
C LEU A 119 -4.32 3.35 9.76
N LYS A 120 -5.62 3.24 9.55
CA LYS A 120 -6.33 1.96 9.49
C LYS A 120 -6.14 1.28 8.13
N GLY A 121 -6.03 2.07 7.07
CA GLY A 121 -5.87 1.55 5.71
C GLY A 121 -6.04 2.65 4.68
N ASN A 122 -6.24 2.24 3.43
CA ASN A 122 -6.46 3.15 2.31
C ASN A 122 -7.68 2.69 1.52
N ARG A 123 -8.51 3.65 1.11
CA ARG A 123 -9.60 3.46 0.15
C ARG A 123 -9.08 3.78 -1.25
N PHE A 124 -9.17 2.81 -2.14
CA PHE A 124 -8.74 2.97 -3.53
C PHE A 124 -9.94 3.20 -4.44
N LYS A 125 -9.79 4.16 -5.36
CA LYS A 125 -10.68 4.31 -6.51
C LYS A 125 -9.83 4.21 -7.77
N ILE A 126 -10.08 3.16 -8.54
CA ILE A 126 -9.30 2.80 -9.71
C ILE A 126 -10.21 2.83 -10.94
N ARG A 127 -9.78 3.50 -12.00
CA ARG A 127 -10.46 3.50 -13.30
C ARG A 127 -9.71 2.60 -14.28
N LEU A 128 -10.33 1.50 -14.64
CA LEU A 128 -9.88 0.64 -15.73
C LEU A 128 -10.55 1.09 -17.03
N LYS A 129 -9.78 1.20 -18.11
CA LYS A 129 -10.23 1.67 -19.43
C LYS A 129 -10.17 0.54 -20.46
N LYS A 130 -10.82 0.78 -21.60
CA LYS A 130 -10.91 -0.17 -22.73
C LYS A 130 -11.49 -1.54 -22.33
N VAL A 131 -12.39 -1.54 -21.34
CA VAL A 131 -13.10 -2.74 -20.88
C VAL A 131 -14.45 -2.79 -21.60
N LEU A 132 -14.49 -3.42 -22.77
CA LEU A 132 -15.67 -3.46 -23.65
C LEU A 132 -16.10 -4.90 -23.94
N GLY A 133 -17.38 -5.09 -24.29
CA GLY A 133 -17.95 -6.39 -24.64
C GLY A 133 -17.63 -7.48 -23.62
N VAL A 134 -17.14 -8.63 -24.10
CA VAL A 134 -16.78 -9.80 -23.28
C VAL A 134 -15.80 -9.46 -22.14
N GLN A 135 -14.94 -8.45 -22.31
CA GLN A 135 -13.99 -8.07 -21.26
C GLN A 135 -14.70 -7.41 -20.07
N LYS A 136 -15.81 -6.72 -20.30
CA LYS A 136 -16.65 -6.18 -19.23
C LYS A 136 -17.29 -7.30 -18.42
N ASP A 137 -17.91 -8.27 -19.10
CA ASP A 137 -18.61 -9.38 -18.42
C ASP A 137 -17.63 -10.25 -17.60
N LYS A 138 -16.43 -10.48 -18.14
CA LYS A 138 -15.34 -11.13 -17.40
C LYS A 138 -14.94 -10.33 -16.15
N LEU A 139 -14.78 -9.01 -16.28
CA LEU A 139 -14.39 -8.15 -15.15
C LEU A 139 -15.47 -8.14 -14.08
N ASP A 140 -16.74 -7.99 -14.46
CA ASP A 140 -17.87 -7.98 -13.53
C ASP A 140 -17.97 -9.31 -12.77
N SER A 141 -17.73 -10.44 -13.45
CA SER A 141 -17.69 -11.77 -12.84
C SER A 141 -16.54 -11.90 -11.83
N VAL A 142 -15.34 -11.44 -12.19
CA VAL A 142 -14.17 -11.42 -11.29
C VAL A 142 -14.42 -10.52 -10.07
N LEU A 143 -14.98 -9.32 -10.27
CA LEU A 143 -15.27 -8.39 -9.18
C LEU A 143 -16.35 -8.93 -8.23
N LYS A 144 -17.37 -9.61 -8.75
CA LYS A 144 -18.38 -10.29 -7.93
C LYS A 144 -17.75 -11.38 -7.08
N TRP A 145 -16.86 -12.19 -7.66
CA TRP A 145 -16.14 -13.23 -6.93
C TRP A 145 -15.23 -12.65 -5.84
N ILE A 146 -14.46 -11.59 -6.16
CA ILE A 146 -13.59 -10.90 -5.20
C ILE A 146 -14.39 -10.30 -4.04
N LYS A 147 -15.57 -9.74 -4.32
CA LYS A 147 -16.43 -9.17 -3.27
C LYS A 147 -16.83 -10.22 -2.21
N THR A 148 -17.03 -11.47 -2.62
CA THR A 148 -17.41 -12.56 -1.71
C THR A 148 -16.20 -13.23 -1.05
N ASN A 149 -15.12 -13.44 -1.80
CA ASN A 149 -14.01 -14.32 -1.36
C ASN A 149 -12.72 -13.55 -1.00
N GLY A 150 -12.65 -12.26 -1.29
CA GLY A 150 -11.43 -11.47 -1.16
C GLY A 150 -10.39 -11.82 -2.23
N VAL A 151 -9.12 -11.56 -1.94
CA VAL A 151 -7.96 -11.89 -2.77
C VAL A 151 -6.82 -12.42 -1.90
N PRO A 152 -5.93 -13.29 -2.43
CA PRO A 152 -4.70 -13.64 -1.74
C PRO A 152 -3.86 -12.39 -1.45
N ASN A 153 -3.49 -12.20 -0.19
CA ASN A 153 -2.78 -11.01 0.28
C ASN A 153 -1.27 -11.07 0.01
N TYR A 154 -0.86 -11.25 -1.24
CA TYR A 154 0.55 -11.31 -1.62
C TYR A 154 1.25 -9.95 -1.43
N PHE A 155 2.52 -10.00 -1.05
CA PHE A 155 3.42 -8.86 -1.22
C PHE A 155 3.71 -8.64 -2.71
N GLY A 156 3.50 -7.42 -3.20
CA GLY A 156 3.77 -7.06 -4.60
C GLY A 156 5.26 -6.87 -4.92
N ASN A 157 5.60 -6.77 -6.21
CA ASN A 157 6.98 -6.69 -6.71
C ASN A 157 7.81 -5.57 -6.07
N GLN A 158 7.20 -4.43 -5.74
CA GLN A 158 7.89 -3.31 -5.08
C GLN A 158 8.55 -3.72 -3.74
N ARG A 159 8.02 -4.74 -3.05
CA ARG A 159 8.61 -5.26 -1.81
C ARG A 159 9.98 -5.91 -2.05
N PHE A 160 10.22 -6.40 -3.26
CA PHE A 160 11.41 -7.14 -3.66
C PHE A 160 12.41 -6.29 -4.45
N GLY A 161 12.20 -4.97 -4.54
CA GLY A 161 13.07 -4.05 -5.29
C GLY A 161 12.74 -3.98 -6.77
N ASN A 162 13.52 -3.21 -7.52
CA ASN A 162 13.32 -3.02 -8.95
C ASN A 162 13.59 -4.32 -9.72
N ASP A 163 14.63 -5.05 -9.33
CA ASP A 163 15.06 -6.30 -9.98
C ASP A 163 14.36 -7.53 -9.39
N GLY A 164 13.57 -7.36 -8.32
CA GLY A 164 12.77 -8.42 -7.70
C GLY A 164 13.57 -9.45 -6.91
N ASP A 165 14.85 -9.19 -6.63
CA ASP A 165 15.82 -10.10 -6.04
C ASP A 165 16.34 -9.65 -4.66
N ASN A 166 15.80 -8.56 -4.08
CA ASN A 166 16.19 -8.10 -2.74
C ASN A 166 16.06 -9.19 -1.65
N TRP A 167 15.18 -10.18 -1.87
CA TRP A 167 15.03 -11.31 -0.97
C TRP A 167 16.27 -12.22 -0.93
N VAL A 168 17.08 -12.26 -2.00
CA VAL A 168 18.32 -13.04 -2.09
C VAL A 168 19.35 -12.48 -1.13
N ASP A 169 19.55 -11.17 -1.12
CA ASP A 169 20.45 -10.52 -0.17
C ASP A 169 19.89 -10.56 1.25
N GLY A 170 18.57 -10.47 1.41
CA GLY A 170 17.89 -10.73 2.68
C GLY A 170 18.20 -12.12 3.24
N LYS A 171 18.18 -13.16 2.39
CA LYS A 171 18.56 -14.53 2.75
C LYS A 171 20.03 -14.60 3.18
N LYS A 172 20.95 -14.06 2.38
CA LYS A 172 22.39 -14.03 2.72
C LYS A 172 22.69 -13.31 4.03
N LEU A 173 21.93 -12.26 4.36
CA LEU A 173 22.06 -11.53 5.63
C LEU A 173 21.66 -12.41 6.83
N ILE A 174 20.57 -13.18 6.71
CA ILE A 174 20.14 -14.11 7.77
C ILE A 174 21.10 -15.28 7.92
N GLU A 175 21.63 -15.80 6.81
CA GLU A 175 22.62 -16.90 6.80
C GLU A 175 24.04 -16.43 7.22
N GLY A 176 24.26 -15.13 7.38
CA GLY A 176 25.54 -14.56 7.79
C GLY A 176 26.61 -14.52 6.68
N THR A 177 26.26 -14.88 5.44
CA THR A 177 27.16 -14.85 4.27
C THR A 177 27.30 -13.46 3.66
N LEU A 178 26.36 -12.56 3.95
CA LEU A 178 26.45 -11.12 3.66
C LEU A 178 26.47 -10.33 4.98
N LYS A 179 27.32 -9.31 5.06
CA LYS A 179 27.37 -8.37 6.20
C LYS A 179 27.04 -6.96 5.73
N MET A 180 26.13 -6.29 6.43
CA MET A 180 25.71 -4.93 6.10
C MET A 180 25.67 -4.07 7.36
N ARG A 181 26.31 -2.89 7.30
CA ARG A 181 26.35 -1.92 8.40
C ARG A 181 25.11 -1.02 8.45
N ASP A 182 24.57 -0.64 7.28
CA ASP A 182 23.38 0.21 7.24
C ASP A 182 22.16 -0.55 7.78
N LYS A 183 21.71 -0.16 8.97
CA LYS A 183 20.63 -0.85 9.69
C LYS A 183 19.33 -0.83 8.90
N LYS A 184 19.01 0.30 8.25
CA LYS A 184 17.74 0.48 7.54
C LYS A 184 17.65 -0.40 6.30
N THR A 185 18.69 -0.43 5.46
CA THR A 185 18.76 -1.31 4.29
C THR A 185 18.76 -2.77 4.72
N ARG A 186 19.50 -3.11 5.78
CA ARG A 186 19.50 -4.46 6.34
C ARG A 186 18.10 -4.92 6.76
N GLU A 187 17.36 -4.12 7.53
CA GLU A 187 15.99 -4.41 7.95
C GLU A 187 15.04 -4.56 6.76
N PHE A 188 15.18 -3.70 5.75
CA PHE A 188 14.40 -3.78 4.53
C PHE A 188 14.66 -5.09 3.75
N LEU A 189 15.92 -5.47 3.55
CA LEU A 189 16.30 -6.70 2.85
C LEU A 189 15.84 -7.96 3.60
N MET A 190 16.03 -8.01 4.92
CA MET A 190 15.49 -9.11 5.74
C MET A 190 13.96 -9.20 5.63
N GLY A 191 13.27 -8.06 5.69
CA GLY A 191 11.83 -8.00 5.49
C GLY A 191 11.38 -8.42 4.08
N SER A 192 12.20 -8.18 3.06
CA SER A 192 11.97 -8.69 1.69
C SER A 192 12.04 -10.22 1.65
N TYR A 193 13.02 -10.83 2.33
CA TYR A 193 13.10 -12.29 2.41
C TYR A 193 11.92 -12.91 3.16
N GLN A 194 11.49 -12.31 4.27
CA GLN A 194 10.26 -12.75 4.97
C GLN A 194 9.02 -12.68 4.06
N SER A 195 8.86 -11.58 3.32
CA SER A 195 7.78 -11.44 2.33
C SER A 195 7.84 -12.49 1.22
N TYR A 196 9.04 -12.90 0.82
CA TYR A 196 9.25 -13.95 -0.19
C TYR A 196 8.79 -15.31 0.33
N LEU A 197 9.21 -15.67 1.55
CA LEU A 197 8.76 -16.90 2.21
C LEU A 197 7.25 -16.91 2.40
N PHE A 198 6.67 -15.80 2.86
CA PHE A 198 5.22 -15.67 3.01
C PHE A 198 4.47 -15.88 1.69
N ASN A 199 4.91 -15.23 0.60
CA ASN A 199 4.26 -15.41 -0.69
C ASN A 199 4.34 -16.86 -1.20
N ASN A 200 5.47 -17.55 -0.98
CA ASN A 200 5.60 -18.97 -1.34
C ASN A 200 4.66 -19.85 -0.51
N TRP A 201 4.60 -19.64 0.81
CA TRP A 201 3.67 -20.35 1.69
C TRP A 201 2.22 -20.12 1.26
N LEU A 202 1.83 -18.87 1.03
CA LEU A 202 0.47 -18.52 0.60
C LEU A 202 0.15 -19.13 -0.78
N SER A 203 1.11 -19.16 -1.71
CA SER A 203 0.94 -19.83 -3.00
C SER A 203 0.72 -21.33 -2.85
N LYS A 204 1.46 -22.00 -1.96
CA LYS A 204 1.24 -23.43 -1.67
C LYS A 204 -0.10 -23.68 -1.00
N ARG A 205 -0.54 -22.78 -0.10
CA ARG A 205 -1.87 -22.86 0.48
C ARG A 205 -2.98 -22.69 -0.58
N MET A 206 -2.78 -21.79 -1.54
CA MET A 206 -3.72 -21.61 -2.66
C MET A 206 -3.78 -22.85 -3.57
N GLU A 207 -2.63 -23.46 -3.86
CA GLU A 207 -2.55 -24.72 -4.62
C GLU A 207 -3.33 -25.84 -3.92
N LEU A 208 -3.09 -26.04 -2.62
CA LEU A 208 -3.79 -27.01 -1.80
C LEU A 208 -5.31 -26.79 -1.81
N ASN A 209 -5.78 -25.56 -1.59
CA ASN A 209 -7.20 -25.24 -1.62
C ASN A 209 -7.85 -25.57 -2.97
N LEU A 210 -7.17 -25.25 -4.08
CA LEU A 210 -7.69 -25.52 -5.44
C LEU A 210 -7.76 -27.01 -5.76
N LEU A 211 -6.85 -27.82 -5.20
CA LEU A 211 -6.89 -29.28 -5.35
C LEU A 211 -8.03 -29.88 -4.53
N LEU A 212 -8.17 -29.49 -3.26
CA LEU A 212 -9.25 -29.97 -2.37
C LEU A 212 -10.65 -29.59 -2.84
N GLU A 213 -10.80 -28.57 -3.69
CA GLU A 213 -12.08 -28.24 -4.34
C GLU A 213 -12.50 -29.27 -5.41
N LYS A 214 -11.55 -30.05 -5.95
CA LYS A 214 -11.76 -30.93 -7.12
C LYS A 214 -11.45 -32.39 -6.86
N PHE A 215 -10.60 -32.67 -5.89
CA PHE A 215 -10.07 -33.98 -5.56
C PHE A 215 -10.33 -34.29 -4.08
N SER A 216 -10.32 -35.58 -3.76
CA SER A 216 -10.30 -36.03 -2.36
C SER A 216 -9.00 -35.65 -1.66
N GLU A 217 -8.99 -35.77 -0.35
CA GLU A 217 -7.80 -35.56 0.49
C GLU A 217 -6.65 -36.49 0.08
N ALA A 218 -6.90 -37.80 -0.01
CA ALA A 218 -5.90 -38.78 -0.42
C ALA A 218 -5.30 -38.52 -1.82
N GLU A 219 -6.15 -38.13 -2.79
CA GLU A 219 -5.66 -37.74 -4.12
C GLU A 219 -4.82 -36.46 -4.07
N THR A 220 -5.20 -35.50 -3.22
CA THR A 220 -4.47 -34.25 -3.05
C THR A 220 -3.12 -34.47 -2.37
N GLU A 221 -3.08 -35.32 -1.33
CA GLU A 221 -1.84 -35.75 -0.66
C GLU A 221 -0.88 -36.40 -1.66
N GLN A 222 -1.39 -37.32 -2.48
CA GLN A 222 -0.62 -37.99 -3.52
C GLN A 222 -0.06 -37.00 -4.55
N VAL A 223 -0.89 -36.08 -5.06
CA VAL A 223 -0.48 -35.08 -6.06
C VAL A 223 0.54 -34.09 -5.50
N MET A 224 0.44 -33.76 -4.21
CA MET A 224 1.31 -32.78 -3.55
C MET A 224 2.52 -33.39 -2.85
N GLU A 225 2.66 -34.72 -2.88
CA GLU A 225 3.68 -35.47 -2.14
C GLU A 225 3.67 -35.16 -0.63
N LEU A 226 2.47 -35.06 -0.05
CA LEU A 226 2.27 -34.80 1.38
C LEU A 226 2.18 -36.12 2.18
N PRO A 227 2.55 -36.12 3.46
CA PRO A 227 2.22 -37.22 4.36
C PRO A 227 0.71 -37.43 4.44
N GLU A 228 0.28 -38.67 4.63
CA GLU A 228 -1.13 -39.01 4.91
C GLU A 228 -1.54 -38.44 6.28
N GLY A 229 -2.66 -37.71 6.36
CA GLY A 229 -3.33 -37.36 7.62
C GLY A 229 -3.72 -35.90 7.84
#